data_AF-A0A6F9BKR1-F1
#
_entry.id   AF-A0A6F9BKR1-F1
#
_cell.length_a   1.000
_cell.length_b   1.000
_cell.length_c   1.000
_cell.angle_alpha   90.00
_cell.angle_beta   90.00
_cell.angle_gamma   90.00
#
_symmetry.space_group_name_H-M   'P 1'
#
loop_
_entity.id
_entity.type
_entity.pdbx_description
1 polymer ?
#
loop_
_entity_poly.entity_id
_entity_poly.type
_entity_poly.pdbx_seq_one_letter_code
_entity_poly.pdbx_strand_id
1 'polypeptide(L)'
;AELDKLRGVIDGAKDSKIAAAQPSILAAEENLHSMVVDLDSVVTKVQTAQAEAKIVSQYSELVNEAKAQFQKEQHHSRDAGQMEGTHCSINKPFNSRTGPWPFPAGKLTQDDLNSLIAHAHRRIDQLNRELAEQRVREQIHIKSALEQQKLEDKKALELAVSTALEHNREQMHLEQEKKVEETREVMEAEMQTQLRRRAAAHTDHLRDILNSTLMEKETEYLHLTQDQLDSFTLDMNAAYARLKGIEKAIDSHVIAEEEAPKAHQLWLSVEALNYTLRTAALNDPTERLEGAVQAIKESCAKNGFALALATALSSESLSRGVYSEASLHARFYVIRQLARRVALIDETRNSLYQLPCSLRRSRRPPPAKLSAEDLDTFKLLSYAAYSLEHGDLELAAKFINQLKGESRRVAQD
;
A
#
# COMPACT_ATOMS: atom_id res chain seq x y z
N ALA A 1 -44.43 -14.15 -55.19
CA ALA A 1 -44.03 -15.58 -55.04
C ALA A 1 -42.58 -15.74 -54.61
N GLU A 2 -41.59 -15.18 -55.32
CA GLU A 2 -40.18 -15.26 -54.89
C GLU A 2 -39.84 -14.26 -53.78
N LEU A 3 -40.34 -13.03 -53.85
CA LEU A 3 -40.19 -12.05 -52.76
C LEU A 3 -40.87 -12.50 -51.46
N ASP A 4 -42.03 -13.14 -51.52
CA ASP A 4 -42.71 -13.67 -50.32
C ASP A 4 -41.90 -14.77 -49.64
N LYS A 5 -41.16 -15.57 -50.42
CA LYS A 5 -40.22 -16.56 -49.88
C LYS A 5 -39.03 -15.88 -49.22
N LEU A 6 -38.46 -14.84 -49.85
CA LEU A 6 -37.38 -14.06 -49.26
C LEU A 6 -37.83 -13.39 -47.95
N ARG A 7 -39.03 -12.82 -47.92
CA ARG A 7 -39.65 -12.27 -46.72
C ARG A 7 -39.75 -13.33 -45.62
N GLY A 8 -40.29 -14.51 -45.93
CA GLY A 8 -40.39 -15.60 -44.95
C GLY A 8 -39.03 -16.10 -44.43
N VAL A 9 -37.98 -16.10 -45.26
CA VAL A 9 -36.63 -16.44 -44.83
C VAL A 9 -36.05 -15.38 -43.91
N ILE A 10 -36.26 -14.10 -44.21
CA ILE A 10 -35.82 -12.96 -43.38
C ILE A 10 -36.57 -12.96 -42.04
N ASP A 11 -37.89 -13.16 -42.05
CA ASP A 11 -38.69 -13.24 -40.82
C ASP A 11 -38.25 -14.42 -39.95
N GLY A 12 -37.96 -15.59 -40.55
CA GLY A 12 -37.37 -16.72 -39.83
C GLY A 12 -35.97 -16.42 -39.27
N ALA A 13 -35.17 -15.60 -39.95
CA ALA A 13 -33.88 -15.16 -39.46
C ALA A 13 -34.01 -14.18 -38.28
N LYS A 14 -35.02 -13.28 -38.29
CA LYS A 14 -35.34 -12.41 -37.15
C LYS A 14 -35.66 -13.21 -35.89
N ASP A 15 -36.46 -14.25 -36.03
CA ASP A 15 -36.87 -15.11 -34.91
C ASP A 15 -35.70 -15.85 -34.26
N SER A 16 -34.60 -16.07 -35.00
CA SER A 16 -33.40 -16.73 -34.50
C SER A 16 -32.58 -15.90 -33.50
N LYS A 17 -32.85 -14.59 -33.37
CA LYS A 17 -32.26 -13.65 -32.37
C LYS A 17 -30.72 -13.70 -32.25
N ILE A 18 -30.00 -14.01 -33.31
CA ILE A 18 -28.53 -13.96 -33.32
C ILE A 18 -28.10 -12.49 -33.42
N ALA A 19 -27.62 -11.90 -32.32
CA ALA A 19 -27.21 -10.50 -32.25
C ALA A 19 -26.19 -10.12 -33.34
N ALA A 20 -25.19 -10.99 -33.59
CA ALA A 20 -24.18 -10.76 -34.62
C ALA A 20 -24.72 -10.73 -36.07
N ALA A 21 -25.90 -11.31 -36.32
CA ALA A 21 -26.51 -11.33 -37.65
C ALA A 21 -27.53 -10.18 -37.85
N GLN A 22 -27.92 -9.45 -36.79
CA GLN A 22 -28.89 -8.36 -36.86
C GLN A 22 -28.54 -7.28 -37.92
N PRO A 23 -27.30 -6.77 -38.04
CA PRO A 23 -27.00 -5.78 -39.08
C PRO A 23 -27.12 -6.35 -40.50
N SER A 24 -26.79 -7.62 -40.71
CA SER A 24 -26.96 -8.28 -42.00
C SER A 24 -28.42 -8.56 -42.35
N ILE A 25 -29.25 -8.82 -41.33
CA ILE A 25 -30.70 -9.01 -41.46
C ILE A 25 -31.38 -7.68 -41.81
N LEU A 26 -31.04 -6.59 -41.11
CA LEU A 26 -31.55 -5.24 -41.42
C LEU A 26 -31.17 -4.78 -42.84
N ALA A 27 -29.93 -5.02 -43.27
CA ALA A 27 -29.52 -4.72 -44.64
C ALA A 27 -30.29 -5.56 -45.69
N ALA A 28 -30.58 -6.83 -45.38
CA ALA A 28 -31.40 -7.67 -46.24
C ALA A 28 -32.86 -7.17 -46.32
N GLU A 29 -33.41 -6.63 -45.23
CA GLU A 29 -34.75 -6.03 -45.20
C GLU A 29 -34.86 -4.74 -45.99
N GLU A 30 -33.87 -3.85 -45.89
CA GLU A 30 -33.83 -2.64 -46.71
C GLU A 30 -33.79 -2.97 -48.20
N ASN A 31 -32.98 -3.97 -48.56
CA ASN A 31 -32.91 -4.46 -49.93
C ASN A 31 -34.24 -5.08 -50.35
N LEU A 32 -34.91 -5.88 -49.51
CA LEU A 32 -36.24 -6.42 -49.81
C LEU A 32 -37.25 -5.29 -49.99
N HIS A 33 -37.25 -4.29 -49.11
CA HIS A 33 -38.15 -3.15 -49.16
C HIS A 33 -37.99 -2.35 -50.46
N SER A 34 -36.75 -2.04 -50.85
CA SER A 34 -36.50 -1.38 -52.14
C SER A 34 -36.97 -2.20 -53.34
N MET A 35 -36.79 -3.52 -53.33
CA MET A 35 -37.30 -4.41 -54.38
C MET A 35 -38.84 -4.43 -54.46
N VAL A 36 -39.54 -4.37 -53.32
CA VAL A 36 -41.01 -4.30 -53.27
C VAL A 36 -41.50 -3.00 -53.90
N VAL A 37 -40.88 -1.87 -53.56
CA VAL A 37 -41.23 -0.55 -54.12
C VAL A 37 -41.00 -0.50 -55.61
N ASP A 38 -39.88 -1.02 -56.08
CA ASP A 38 -39.56 -1.08 -57.51
C ASP A 38 -40.59 -1.94 -58.26
N LEU A 39 -40.98 -3.09 -57.70
CA LEU A 39 -42.02 -3.93 -58.28
C LEU A 39 -43.38 -3.23 -58.32
N ASP A 40 -43.80 -2.57 -57.24
CA ASP A 40 -45.07 -1.82 -57.21
C ASP A 40 -45.07 -0.66 -58.21
N SER A 41 -43.93 0.00 -58.41
CA SER A 41 -43.77 1.03 -59.44
C SER A 41 -43.91 0.47 -60.86
N VAL A 42 -43.47 -0.77 -61.09
CA VAL A 42 -43.62 -1.46 -62.37
C VAL A 42 -45.05 -1.94 -62.55
N VAL A 43 -45.66 -2.50 -61.51
CA VAL A 43 -47.05 -2.97 -61.51
C VAL A 43 -48.02 -1.81 -61.80
N THR A 44 -47.83 -0.65 -61.18
CA THR A 44 -48.65 0.54 -61.45
C THR A 44 -48.52 1.03 -62.89
N LYS A 45 -47.31 1.02 -63.47
CA LYS A 45 -47.09 1.32 -64.91
C LYS A 45 -47.77 0.30 -65.84
N VAL A 46 -47.77 -0.98 -65.47
CA VAL A 46 -48.46 -2.02 -66.25
C VAL A 46 -49.98 -1.88 -66.14
N GLN A 47 -50.50 -1.57 -64.95
CA GLN A 47 -51.94 -1.37 -64.72
C GLN A 47 -52.47 -0.15 -65.48
N THR A 48 -51.73 0.96 -65.48
CA THR A 48 -52.07 2.17 -66.25
C THR A 48 -52.10 1.87 -67.76
N ALA A 49 -51.05 1.23 -68.29
CA ALA A 49 -51.02 0.81 -69.70
C ALA A 49 -52.16 -0.17 -70.06
N GLN A 50 -52.52 -1.08 -69.14
CA GLN A 50 -53.64 -2.01 -69.35
C GLN A 50 -55.01 -1.29 -69.33
N ALA A 51 -55.19 -0.30 -68.45
CA ALA A 51 -56.40 0.52 -68.42
C ALA A 51 -56.55 1.35 -69.69
N GLU A 52 -55.47 1.99 -70.16
CA GLU A 52 -55.45 2.71 -71.44
C GLU A 52 -55.80 1.79 -72.62
N ALA A 53 -55.23 0.58 -72.67
CA ALA A 53 -55.55 -0.39 -73.71
C ALA A 53 -57.03 -0.82 -73.69
N LYS A 54 -57.62 -1.04 -72.51
CA LYS A 54 -59.06 -1.35 -72.36
C LYS A 54 -59.95 -0.20 -72.81
N ILE A 55 -59.58 1.03 -72.47
CA ILE A 55 -60.31 2.23 -72.91
C ILE A 55 -60.26 2.33 -74.43
N VAL A 56 -59.08 2.16 -75.05
CA VAL A 56 -58.91 2.19 -76.50
C VAL A 56 -59.73 1.09 -77.19
N SER A 57 -59.77 -0.13 -76.64
CA SER A 57 -60.59 -1.21 -77.21
C SER A 57 -62.08 -0.88 -77.15
N GLN A 58 -62.59 -0.40 -76.01
CA GLN A 58 -63.99 0.01 -75.85
C GLN A 58 -64.37 1.14 -76.81
N TYR A 59 -63.51 2.17 -76.96
CA TYR A 59 -63.75 3.23 -77.95
C TYR A 59 -63.73 2.68 -79.39
N SER A 60 -62.83 1.76 -79.72
CA SER A 60 -62.77 1.18 -81.06
C SER A 60 -64.02 0.34 -81.38
N GLU A 61 -64.56 -0.38 -80.40
CA GLU A 61 -65.80 -1.16 -80.52
C GLU A 61 -67.00 -0.22 -80.77
N LEU A 62 -67.15 0.83 -79.95
CA LEU A 62 -68.21 1.83 -80.13
C LEU A 62 -68.13 2.53 -81.49
N VAL A 63 -66.93 2.87 -81.96
CA VAL A 63 -66.73 3.46 -83.29
C VAL A 63 -67.13 2.47 -84.39
N ASN A 64 -66.84 1.18 -84.22
CA ASN A 64 -67.23 0.15 -85.17
C ASN A 64 -68.76 -0.09 -85.17
N GLU A 65 -69.40 -0.06 -84.00
CA GLU A 65 -70.86 -0.11 -83.88
C GLU A 65 -71.53 1.10 -84.53
N ALA A 66 -71.03 2.31 -84.26
CA ALA A 66 -71.51 3.54 -84.88
C ALA A 66 -71.33 3.51 -86.41
N LYS A 67 -70.19 3.01 -86.91
CA LYS A 67 -69.97 2.79 -88.35
C LYS A 67 -70.96 1.77 -88.93
N ALA A 68 -71.25 0.67 -88.22
CA ALA A 68 -72.18 -0.34 -88.67
C ALA A 68 -73.64 0.17 -88.66
N GLN A 69 -74.04 0.95 -87.65
CA GLN A 69 -75.33 1.62 -87.60
C GLN A 69 -75.46 2.65 -88.73
N PHE A 70 -74.43 3.45 -88.97
CA PHE A 70 -74.39 4.40 -90.08
C PHE A 70 -74.47 3.70 -91.45
N GLN A 71 -73.75 2.58 -91.63
CA GLN A 71 -73.87 1.75 -92.83
C GLN A 71 -75.28 1.18 -92.97
N LYS A 72 -75.88 0.66 -91.89
CA LYS A 72 -77.27 0.20 -91.91
C LYS A 72 -78.22 1.33 -92.28
N GLU A 73 -78.09 2.53 -91.73
CA GLU A 73 -78.92 3.68 -92.10
C GLU A 73 -78.71 4.12 -93.55
N GLN A 74 -77.47 4.06 -94.07
CA GLN A 74 -77.17 4.28 -95.48
C GLN A 74 -77.82 3.22 -96.38
N HIS A 75 -77.75 1.94 -96.00
CA HIS A 75 -78.40 0.84 -96.70
C HIS A 75 -79.93 0.94 -96.60
N HIS A 76 -80.50 1.24 -95.43
CA HIS A 76 -81.93 1.46 -95.26
C HIS A 76 -82.40 2.70 -96.03
N SER A 77 -81.61 3.76 -96.14
CA SER A 77 -81.94 4.92 -96.99
C SER A 77 -81.86 4.58 -98.48
N ARG A 78 -80.94 3.68 -98.86
CA ARG A 78 -80.79 3.20 -100.23
C ARG A 78 -81.88 2.19 -100.62
N ASP A 79 -82.30 1.34 -99.69
CA ASP A 79 -83.36 0.34 -99.85
C ASP A 79 -84.76 0.95 -99.64
N ALA A 80 -84.92 2.00 -98.82
CA ALA A 80 -86.12 2.83 -98.78
C ALA A 80 -86.28 3.65 -100.08
N GLY A 81 -85.19 3.89 -100.81
CA GLY A 81 -85.24 4.33 -102.20
C GLY A 81 -85.77 3.26 -103.17
N GLN A 82 -85.96 2.01 -102.72
CA GLN A 82 -86.25 0.86 -103.59
C GLN A 82 -87.48 0.03 -103.13
N MET A 83 -88.04 0.28 -101.94
CA MET A 83 -89.24 -0.38 -101.39
C MET A 83 -90.33 0.61 -100.95
N GLU A 84 -90.53 1.68 -101.71
CA GLU A 84 -91.82 2.37 -101.85
C GLU A 84 -91.96 2.83 -103.30
N GLY A 85 -92.13 1.86 -104.19
CA GLY A 85 -92.54 2.05 -105.57
C GLY A 85 -94.04 2.31 -105.69
N THR A 86 -94.62 3.14 -104.85
CA THR A 86 -95.91 3.77 -105.11
C THR A 86 -95.85 5.20 -104.57
N HIS A 87 -96.05 6.16 -105.48
CA HIS A 87 -96.25 7.59 -105.28
C HIS A 87 -95.00 8.50 -105.29
N CYS A 88 -94.85 9.18 -106.44
CA CYS A 88 -94.18 10.46 -106.66
C CYS A 88 -92.64 10.51 -106.72
N SER A 89 -92.10 9.94 -107.81
CA SER A 89 -90.89 10.46 -108.46
C SER A 89 -91.09 11.91 -108.93
N ILE A 90 -90.50 12.88 -108.23
CA ILE A 90 -90.08 14.17 -108.81
C ILE A 90 -88.57 14.09 -109.02
N ASN A 91 -88.17 13.39 -110.08
CA ASN A 91 -86.86 13.55 -110.71
C ASN A 91 -86.86 12.78 -112.03
N LYS A 92 -87.18 13.46 -113.13
CA LYS A 92 -86.67 13.12 -114.48
C LYS A 92 -86.71 14.35 -115.39
N PRO A 93 -85.75 14.47 -116.33
CA PRO A 93 -85.49 15.66 -117.10
C PRO A 93 -86.54 15.88 -118.20
N PHE A 94 -86.72 17.15 -118.51
CA PHE A 94 -87.50 17.73 -119.58
C PHE A 94 -87.12 17.14 -120.96
N ASN A 95 -88.01 16.34 -121.59
CA ASN A 95 -88.11 16.30 -123.05
C ASN A 95 -89.45 15.73 -123.58
N SER A 96 -90.14 16.60 -124.31
CA SER A 96 -91.04 16.42 -125.46
C SER A 96 -92.03 15.24 -125.58
N ARG A 97 -93.28 15.65 -125.86
CA ARG A 97 -94.29 15.12 -126.81
C ARG A 97 -95.42 14.17 -126.32
N THR A 98 -96.61 14.79 -126.29
CA THR A 98 -97.94 14.34 -126.77
C THR A 98 -98.65 13.15 -126.08
N GLY A 99 -99.74 13.47 -125.39
CA GLY A 99 -100.90 12.59 -125.17
C GLY A 99 -101.52 12.71 -123.76
N PRO A 100 -102.86 12.77 -123.60
CA PRO A 100 -103.55 13.48 -122.49
C PRO A 100 -104.24 12.52 -121.48
N TRP A 101 -104.01 12.56 -120.15
CA TRP A 101 -104.56 13.45 -119.10
C TRP A 101 -104.15 12.87 -117.70
N PRO A 102 -104.35 13.53 -116.54
CA PRO A 102 -104.53 14.95 -116.24
C PRO A 102 -103.66 15.44 -115.06
N PHE A 103 -102.89 16.50 -115.26
CA PHE A 103 -102.89 17.59 -114.27
C PHE A 103 -103.33 18.83 -115.03
N PRO A 104 -104.44 19.49 -114.64
CA PRO A 104 -104.63 20.87 -115.05
C PRO A 104 -103.52 21.68 -114.40
N ALA A 105 -102.84 22.47 -115.22
CA ALA A 105 -102.19 23.70 -114.79
C ALA A 105 -103.27 24.61 -114.19
N GLY A 106 -103.55 24.42 -112.91
CA GLY A 106 -104.39 25.24 -112.07
C GLY A 106 -103.63 25.43 -110.77
N LYS A 107 -103.63 26.66 -110.26
CA LYS A 107 -103.07 27.06 -108.96
C LYS A 107 -103.19 25.90 -107.95
N LEU A 108 -102.07 25.42 -107.42
CA LEU A 108 -102.06 24.63 -106.18
C LEU A 108 -102.99 25.37 -105.21
N THR A 109 -104.10 24.76 -104.81
CA THR A 109 -104.98 25.38 -103.82
C THR A 109 -104.14 25.59 -102.56
N GLN A 110 -104.42 26.67 -101.84
CA GLN A 110 -103.70 27.01 -100.61
C GLN A 110 -103.64 25.82 -99.65
N ASP A 111 -104.63 24.94 -99.71
CA ASP A 111 -104.75 23.70 -98.93
C ASP A 111 -103.70 22.62 -99.27
N ASP A 112 -103.28 22.48 -100.54
CA ASP A 112 -102.26 21.49 -100.93
C ASP A 112 -100.85 21.95 -100.55
N LEU A 113 -100.55 23.25 -100.67
CA LEU A 113 -99.32 23.84 -100.13
C LEU A 113 -99.30 23.77 -98.60
N ASN A 114 -100.43 24.06 -97.95
CA ASN A 114 -100.56 23.95 -96.50
C ASN A 114 -100.38 22.50 -96.02
N SER A 115 -100.83 21.49 -96.78
CA SER A 115 -100.64 20.08 -96.42
C SER A 115 -99.17 19.63 -96.56
N LEU A 116 -98.47 20.08 -97.61
CA LEU A 116 -97.04 19.82 -97.80
C LEU A 116 -96.20 20.53 -96.72
N ILE A 117 -96.51 21.80 -96.43
CA ILE A 117 -95.86 22.58 -95.37
C ILE A 117 -96.11 21.94 -94.00
N ALA A 118 -97.33 21.48 -93.72
CA ALA A 118 -97.64 20.75 -92.49
C ALA A 118 -96.91 19.40 -92.40
N HIS A 119 -96.77 18.66 -93.51
CA HIS A 119 -95.99 17.42 -93.55
C HIS A 119 -94.49 17.68 -93.33
N ALA A 120 -93.92 18.70 -93.97
CA ALA A 120 -92.53 19.10 -93.76
C ALA A 120 -92.26 19.55 -92.33
N HIS A 121 -93.16 20.36 -91.73
CA HIS A 121 -93.06 20.73 -90.32
C HIS A 121 -93.18 19.53 -89.39
N ARG A 122 -94.11 18.59 -89.65
CA ARG A 122 -94.20 17.34 -88.87
C ARG A 122 -92.93 16.51 -88.98
N ARG A 123 -92.31 16.42 -90.17
CA ARG A 123 -91.06 15.69 -90.37
C ARG A 123 -89.88 16.38 -89.69
N ILE A 124 -89.81 17.71 -89.75
CA ILE A 124 -88.82 18.51 -89.02
C ILE A 124 -89.00 18.33 -87.52
N ASP A 125 -90.24 18.34 -87.02
CA ASP A 125 -90.55 18.12 -85.60
C ASP A 125 -90.19 16.69 -85.16
N GLN A 126 -90.42 15.68 -86.01
CA GLN A 126 -89.99 14.30 -85.76
C GLN A 126 -88.46 14.21 -85.67
N LEU A 127 -87.73 14.77 -86.64
CA LEU A 127 -86.26 14.77 -86.63
C LEU A 127 -85.70 15.57 -85.43
N ASN A 128 -86.33 16.69 -85.07
CA ASN A 128 -85.94 17.47 -83.90
C ASN A 128 -86.18 16.69 -82.59
N ARG A 129 -87.25 15.90 -82.50
CA ARG A 129 -87.50 15.01 -81.36
C ARG A 129 -86.49 13.86 -81.31
N GLU A 130 -86.23 13.20 -82.44
CA GLU A 130 -85.22 12.14 -82.55
C GLU A 130 -83.83 12.65 -82.17
N LEU A 131 -83.45 13.84 -82.62
CA LEU A 131 -82.19 14.50 -82.30
C LEU A 131 -82.13 14.90 -80.81
N ALA A 132 -83.21 15.43 -80.24
CA ALA A 132 -83.28 15.74 -78.80
C ALA A 132 -83.19 14.46 -77.94
N GLU A 133 -83.85 13.38 -78.35
CA GLU A 133 -83.76 12.08 -77.68
C GLU A 133 -82.35 11.51 -77.75
N GLN A 134 -81.69 11.58 -78.91
CA GLN A 134 -80.29 11.17 -79.06
C GLN A 134 -79.37 11.99 -78.16
N ARG A 135 -79.51 13.32 -78.13
CA ARG A 135 -78.74 14.19 -77.23
C ARG A 135 -78.94 13.86 -75.75
N VAL A 136 -80.17 13.56 -75.34
CA VAL A 136 -80.46 13.18 -73.94
C VAL A 136 -79.86 11.81 -73.62
N ARG A 137 -79.97 10.82 -74.52
CA ARG A 137 -79.33 9.51 -74.36
C ARG A 137 -77.81 9.65 -74.25
N GLU A 138 -77.17 10.37 -75.16
CA GLU A 138 -75.73 10.64 -75.13
C GLU A 138 -75.31 11.36 -73.84
N GLN A 139 -76.07 12.37 -73.40
CA GLN A 139 -75.79 13.05 -72.12
C GLN A 139 -75.88 12.10 -70.93
N ILE A 140 -76.86 11.19 -70.91
CA ILE A 140 -76.99 10.18 -69.84
C ILE A 140 -75.82 9.21 -69.91
N HIS A 141 -75.45 8.73 -71.10
CA HIS A 141 -74.31 7.82 -71.29
C HIS A 141 -72.98 8.45 -70.87
N ILE A 142 -72.73 9.70 -71.29
CA ILE A 142 -71.53 10.46 -70.90
C ILE A 142 -71.50 10.65 -69.39
N LYS A 143 -72.62 11.03 -68.76
CA LYS A 143 -72.70 11.18 -67.30
C LYS A 143 -72.42 9.87 -66.58
N SER A 144 -73.01 8.75 -67.01
CA SER A 144 -72.76 7.44 -66.41
C SER A 144 -71.30 6.98 -66.58
N ALA A 145 -70.70 7.24 -67.74
CA ALA A 145 -69.29 6.91 -68.00
C ALA A 145 -68.35 7.77 -67.12
N LEU A 146 -68.64 9.06 -66.98
CA LEU A 146 -67.89 9.96 -66.10
C LEU A 146 -68.02 9.57 -64.62
N GLU A 147 -69.20 9.11 -64.18
CA GLU A 147 -69.40 8.62 -62.82
C GLU A 147 -68.63 7.33 -62.55
N GLN A 148 -68.62 6.40 -63.50
CA GLN A 148 -67.82 5.17 -63.42
C GLN A 148 -66.31 5.48 -63.39
N GLN A 149 -65.83 6.36 -64.27
CA GLN A 149 -64.43 6.80 -64.28
C GLN A 149 -64.04 7.44 -62.95
N LYS A 150 -64.86 8.34 -62.39
CA LYS A 150 -64.61 8.95 -61.08
C LYS A 150 -64.52 7.93 -59.94
N LEU A 151 -65.30 6.85 -59.99
CA LEU A 151 -65.24 5.79 -58.98
C LEU A 151 -63.98 4.94 -59.13
N GLU A 152 -63.55 4.65 -60.36
CA GLU A 152 -62.31 3.94 -60.65
C GLU A 152 -61.08 4.76 -60.26
N ASP A 153 -61.06 6.06 -60.59
CA ASP A 153 -59.99 6.99 -60.21
C ASP A 153 -59.90 7.14 -58.69
N LYS A 154 -61.03 7.21 -57.98
CA LYS A 154 -61.06 7.23 -56.51
C LYS A 154 -60.47 5.94 -55.92
N LYS A 155 -60.86 4.78 -56.44
CA LYS A 155 -60.31 3.49 -55.98
C LYS A 155 -58.82 3.39 -56.26
N ALA A 156 -58.36 3.82 -57.44
CA ALA A 156 -56.94 3.84 -57.78
C ALA A 156 -56.15 4.80 -56.87
N LEU A 157 -56.71 5.97 -56.55
CA LEU A 157 -56.11 6.93 -55.63
C LEU A 157 -56.07 6.40 -54.19
N GLU A 158 -57.15 5.79 -53.71
CA GLU A 158 -57.19 5.14 -52.38
C GLU A 158 -56.14 4.04 -52.27
N LEU A 159 -56.00 3.20 -53.30
CA LEU A 159 -54.97 2.14 -53.35
C LEU A 159 -53.54 2.72 -53.37
N ALA A 160 -53.29 3.76 -54.17
CA ALA A 160 -51.98 4.42 -54.22
C ALA A 160 -51.63 5.12 -52.90
N VAL A 161 -52.63 5.70 -52.23
CA VAL A 161 -52.44 6.29 -50.89
C VAL A 161 -52.17 5.20 -49.86
N SER A 162 -52.88 4.07 -49.88
CA SER A 162 -52.63 2.97 -48.94
C SER A 162 -51.25 2.36 -49.12
N THR A 163 -50.80 2.11 -50.36
CA THR A 163 -49.45 1.56 -50.61
C THR A 163 -48.35 2.54 -50.22
N ALA A 164 -48.53 3.84 -50.48
CA ALA A 164 -47.58 4.86 -50.04
C ALA A 164 -47.50 4.97 -48.50
N LEU A 165 -48.62 4.81 -47.80
CA LEU A 165 -48.66 4.78 -46.33
C LEU A 165 -47.96 3.53 -45.77
N GLU A 166 -48.14 2.37 -46.39
CA GLU A 166 -47.44 1.13 -46.02
C GLU A 166 -45.92 1.29 -46.20
N HIS A 167 -45.49 1.81 -47.35
CA HIS A 167 -44.08 2.08 -47.62
C HIS A 167 -43.45 3.01 -46.58
N ASN A 168 -44.14 4.10 -46.23
CA ASN A 168 -43.67 5.04 -45.22
C ASN A 168 -43.59 4.39 -43.82
N ARG A 169 -44.58 3.58 -43.44
CA ARG A 169 -44.57 2.85 -42.16
C ARG A 169 -43.38 1.90 -42.06
N GLU A 170 -43.10 1.16 -43.12
CA GLU A 170 -41.98 0.21 -43.18
C GLU A 170 -40.63 0.94 -43.16
N GLN A 171 -40.50 2.07 -43.86
CA GLN A 171 -39.31 2.93 -43.76
C GLN A 171 -39.09 3.45 -42.33
N MET A 172 -40.14 3.97 -41.69
CA MET A 172 -40.07 4.45 -40.31
C MET A 172 -39.70 3.33 -39.33
N HIS A 173 -40.15 2.10 -39.57
CA HIS A 173 -39.77 0.93 -38.78
C HIS A 173 -38.28 0.60 -38.93
N LEU A 174 -37.77 0.51 -40.16
CA LEU A 174 -36.36 0.25 -40.44
C LEU A 174 -35.45 1.33 -39.84
N GLU A 175 -35.84 2.61 -39.93
CA GLU A 175 -35.10 3.71 -39.30
C GLU A 175 -35.09 3.62 -37.77
N GLN A 176 -36.18 3.18 -37.15
CA GLN A 176 -36.24 2.95 -35.70
C GLN A 176 -35.31 1.81 -35.29
N GLU A 177 -35.33 0.69 -36.03
CA GLU A 177 -34.46 -0.45 -35.77
C GLU A 177 -32.98 -0.07 -35.91
N LYS A 178 -32.60 0.70 -36.93
CA LYS A 178 -31.25 1.26 -37.08
C LYS A 178 -30.81 2.08 -35.86
N LYS A 179 -31.65 3.02 -35.41
CA LYS A 179 -31.35 3.85 -34.23
C LYS A 179 -31.21 3.02 -32.95
N VAL A 180 -32.05 2.00 -32.79
CA VAL A 180 -31.93 1.07 -31.66
C VAL A 180 -30.60 0.34 -31.72
N GLU A 181 -30.17 -0.12 -32.90
CA GLU A 181 -28.90 -0.83 -33.03
C GLU A 181 -27.68 0.09 -32.79
N GLU A 182 -27.70 1.30 -33.36
CA GLU A 182 -26.65 2.32 -33.10
C GLU A 182 -26.52 2.65 -31.61
N THR A 183 -27.64 2.82 -30.89
CA THR A 183 -27.60 3.07 -29.44
C THR A 183 -27.10 1.86 -28.64
N ARG A 184 -27.39 0.63 -29.08
CA ARG A 184 -26.84 -0.59 -28.47
C ARG A 184 -25.34 -0.67 -28.68
N GLU A 185 -24.84 -0.42 -29.88
CA GLU A 185 -23.41 -0.43 -30.18
C GLU A 185 -22.64 0.59 -29.33
N VAL A 186 -23.17 1.82 -29.19
CA VAL A 186 -22.58 2.85 -28.33
C VAL A 186 -22.59 2.40 -26.87
N MET A 187 -23.71 1.85 -26.38
CA MET A 187 -23.81 1.35 -25.01
C MET A 187 -22.84 0.20 -24.75
N GLU A 188 -22.69 -0.74 -25.69
CA GLU A 188 -21.73 -1.84 -25.59
C GLU A 188 -20.28 -1.35 -25.60
N ALA A 189 -19.95 -0.39 -26.48
CA ALA A 189 -18.63 0.22 -26.51
C ALA A 189 -18.31 0.95 -25.20
N GLU A 190 -19.26 1.73 -24.66
CA GLU A 190 -19.13 2.39 -23.37
C GLU A 190 -18.96 1.37 -22.24
N MET A 191 -19.78 0.32 -22.20
CA MET A 191 -19.67 -0.76 -21.21
C MET A 191 -18.30 -1.44 -21.28
N GLN A 192 -17.83 -1.78 -22.48
CA GLN A 192 -16.50 -2.36 -22.69
C GLN A 192 -15.40 -1.41 -22.19
N THR A 193 -15.50 -0.11 -22.46
CA THR A 193 -14.51 0.86 -21.97
C THR A 193 -14.54 1.01 -20.45
N GLN A 194 -15.73 0.99 -19.82
CA GLN A 194 -15.87 1.02 -18.38
C GLN A 194 -15.30 -0.24 -17.73
N LEU A 195 -15.56 -1.42 -18.29
CA LEU A 195 -15.00 -2.68 -17.80
C LEU A 195 -13.47 -2.69 -17.94
N ARG A 196 -12.91 -2.21 -19.05
CA ARG A 196 -11.46 -2.06 -19.22
C ARG A 196 -10.86 -1.11 -18.18
N ARG A 197 -11.49 0.04 -17.94
CA ARG A 197 -11.04 1.00 -16.91
C ARG A 197 -11.12 0.39 -15.49
N ARG A 198 -12.19 -0.33 -15.17
CA ARG A 198 -12.35 -1.01 -13.87
C ARG A 198 -11.32 -2.11 -13.68
N ALA A 199 -11.09 -2.94 -14.71
CA ALA A 199 -10.05 -3.97 -14.67
C ALA A 199 -8.67 -3.34 -14.50
N ALA A 200 -8.34 -2.28 -15.25
CA ALA A 200 -7.09 -1.55 -15.08
C ALA A 200 -6.93 -1.00 -13.66
N ALA A 201 -7.92 -0.25 -13.16
CA ALA A 201 -7.90 0.31 -11.81
C ALA A 201 -7.80 -0.77 -10.72
N HIS A 202 -8.47 -1.92 -10.89
CA HIS A 202 -8.36 -3.05 -9.96
C HIS A 202 -6.98 -3.69 -10.01
N THR A 203 -6.36 -3.81 -11.19
CA THR A 203 -4.98 -4.31 -11.31
C THR A 203 -3.95 -3.34 -10.77
N ASP A 204 -4.16 -2.03 -10.92
CA ASP A 204 -3.29 -0.99 -10.36
C ASP A 204 -3.40 -1.01 -8.83
N HIS A 205 -4.62 -1.08 -8.28
CA HIS A 205 -4.84 -1.18 -6.84
C HIS A 205 -4.19 -2.44 -6.23
N LEU A 206 -4.31 -3.59 -6.89
CA LEU A 206 -3.63 -4.81 -6.45
C LEU A 206 -2.11 -4.66 -6.50
N ARG A 207 -1.57 -4.00 -7.53
CA ARG A 207 -0.13 -3.70 -7.61
C ARG A 207 0.32 -2.79 -6.48
N ASP A 208 -0.46 -1.76 -6.14
CA ASP A 208 -0.14 -0.85 -5.04
C ASP A 208 -0.17 -1.55 -3.68
N ILE A 209 -1.16 -2.40 -3.42
CA ILE A 209 -1.21 -3.23 -2.20
C ILE A 209 -0.03 -4.20 -2.15
N LEU A 210 0.29 -4.87 -3.26
CA LEU A 210 1.43 -5.77 -3.30
C LEU A 210 2.74 -5.02 -3.05
N ASN A 211 2.91 -3.85 -3.65
CA ASN A 211 4.09 -3.02 -3.42
C ASN A 211 4.16 -2.52 -1.97
N SER A 212 3.05 -2.09 -1.37
CA SER A 212 3.05 -1.64 0.02
C SER A 212 3.37 -2.79 0.97
N THR A 213 2.78 -3.97 0.77
CA THR A 213 3.09 -5.15 1.58
C THR A 213 4.53 -5.62 1.39
N LEU A 214 5.08 -5.56 0.18
CA LEU A 214 6.50 -5.89 -0.06
C LEU A 214 7.42 -4.89 0.64
N MET A 215 7.15 -3.58 0.55
CA MET A 215 7.90 -2.55 1.26
C MET A 215 7.84 -2.75 2.77
N GLU A 216 6.66 -3.04 3.33
CA GLU A 216 6.51 -3.37 4.75
C GLU A 216 7.38 -4.57 5.13
N LYS A 217 7.32 -5.67 4.37
CA LYS A 217 8.15 -6.85 4.62
C LYS A 217 9.63 -6.56 4.50
N GLU A 218 10.06 -5.81 3.49
CA GLU A 218 11.46 -5.39 3.33
C GLU A 218 11.94 -4.58 4.53
N THR A 219 11.14 -3.63 5.04
CA THR A 219 11.50 -2.87 6.24
C THR A 219 11.57 -3.75 7.49
N GLU A 220 10.64 -4.71 7.66
CA GLU A 220 10.68 -5.69 8.74
C GLU A 220 11.96 -6.55 8.67
N TYR A 221 12.36 -6.99 7.48
CA TYR A 221 13.61 -7.75 7.29
C TYR A 221 14.85 -6.90 7.60
N LEU A 222 14.88 -5.65 7.17
CA LEU A 222 15.99 -4.74 7.48
C LEU A 222 16.08 -4.48 8.98
N HIS A 223 14.94 -4.25 9.65
CA HIS A 223 14.91 -4.10 11.10
C HIS A 223 15.38 -5.37 11.82
N LEU A 224 14.89 -6.55 11.43
CA LEU A 224 15.29 -7.81 12.05
C LEU A 224 16.78 -8.09 11.87
N THR A 225 17.33 -7.82 10.68
CA THR A 225 18.76 -7.99 10.43
C THR A 225 19.60 -7.00 11.23
N GLN A 226 19.14 -5.76 11.38
CA GLN A 226 19.80 -4.76 12.22
C GLN A 226 19.75 -5.14 13.71
N ASP A 227 18.59 -5.58 14.22
CA ASP A 227 18.44 -6.05 15.60
C ASP A 227 19.35 -7.26 15.88
N GLN A 228 19.48 -8.18 14.90
CA GLN A 228 20.43 -9.29 15.00
C GLN A 228 21.87 -8.78 15.07
N LEU A 229 22.28 -7.85 14.20
CA LEU A 229 23.62 -7.26 14.25
C LEU A 229 23.87 -6.55 15.59
N ASP A 230 22.92 -5.76 16.06
CA ASP A 230 23.03 -5.03 17.32
C ASP A 230 23.15 -6.00 18.52
N SER A 231 22.33 -7.06 18.56
CA SER A 231 22.45 -8.10 19.59
C SER A 231 23.81 -8.81 19.56
N PHE A 232 24.32 -9.17 18.38
CA PHE A 232 25.67 -9.71 18.25
C PHE A 232 26.75 -8.72 18.71
N THR A 233 26.59 -7.42 18.42
CA THR A 233 27.55 -6.42 18.88
C THR A 233 27.53 -6.26 20.40
N LEU A 234 26.35 -6.32 21.03
CA LEU A 234 26.21 -6.30 22.48
C LEU A 234 26.86 -7.52 23.13
N ASP A 235 26.65 -8.70 22.56
CA ASP A 235 27.27 -9.95 23.05
C ASP A 235 28.80 -9.91 22.88
N MET A 236 29.30 -9.42 21.74
CA MET A 236 30.73 -9.23 21.50
C MET A 236 31.34 -8.24 22.49
N ASN A 237 30.67 -7.11 22.74
CA ASN A 237 31.10 -6.11 23.71
C ASN A 237 31.07 -6.66 25.15
N ALA A 238 30.06 -7.45 25.51
CA ALA A 238 29.97 -8.10 26.81
C ALA A 238 31.09 -9.13 27.00
N ALA A 239 31.37 -9.96 25.98
CA ALA A 239 32.49 -10.89 25.99
C ALA A 239 33.84 -10.15 26.10
N TYR A 240 34.01 -9.07 25.34
CA TYR A 240 35.21 -8.23 25.40
C TYR A 240 35.39 -7.58 26.79
N ALA A 241 34.31 -7.06 27.40
CA ALA A 241 34.36 -6.51 28.74
C ALA A 241 34.71 -7.56 29.81
N ARG A 242 34.19 -8.79 29.68
CA ARG A 242 34.57 -9.92 30.55
C ARG A 242 36.05 -10.26 30.41
N LEU A 243 36.56 -10.37 29.18
CA LEU A 243 37.98 -10.63 28.92
C LEU A 243 38.87 -9.53 29.49
N LYS A 244 38.52 -8.26 29.28
CA LYS A 244 39.25 -7.13 29.86
C LYS A 244 39.16 -7.09 31.39
N GLY A 245 38.06 -7.56 31.97
CA GLY A 245 37.91 -7.76 33.40
C GLY A 245 38.85 -8.84 33.93
N ILE A 246 38.95 -9.97 33.22
CA ILE A 246 39.89 -11.06 33.54
C ILE A 246 41.34 -10.60 33.38
N GLU A 247 41.67 -9.90 32.31
CA GLU A 247 42.99 -9.32 32.07
C GLU A 247 43.41 -8.40 33.23
N LYS A 248 42.56 -7.44 33.62
CA LYS A 248 42.82 -6.58 34.77
C LYS A 248 42.94 -7.35 36.09
N ALA A 249 42.13 -8.40 36.27
CA ALA A 249 42.21 -9.24 37.45
C ALA A 249 43.53 -10.00 37.50
N ILE A 250 43.99 -10.55 36.37
CA ILE A 250 45.29 -11.21 36.23
C ILE A 250 46.41 -10.21 36.51
N ASP A 251 46.39 -9.00 35.92
CA ASP A 251 47.41 -7.98 36.18
C ASP A 251 47.47 -7.61 37.66
N SER A 252 46.31 -7.43 38.30
CA SER A 252 46.24 -7.15 39.74
C SER A 252 46.76 -8.32 40.59
N HIS A 253 46.51 -9.55 40.16
CA HIS A 253 47.00 -10.76 40.81
C HIS A 253 48.52 -10.88 40.67
N VAL A 254 49.07 -10.58 39.50
CA VAL A 254 50.53 -10.57 39.26
C VAL A 254 51.20 -9.56 40.18
N ILE A 255 50.66 -8.35 40.32
CA ILE A 255 51.20 -7.34 41.25
C ILE A 255 51.15 -7.86 42.70
N ALA A 256 50.02 -8.44 43.11
CA ALA A 256 49.89 -9.00 44.46
C ALA A 256 50.84 -10.18 44.71
N GLU A 257 51.03 -11.06 43.72
CA GLU A 257 51.99 -12.17 43.76
C GLU A 257 53.44 -11.69 43.75
N GLU A 258 53.76 -10.53 43.21
CA GLU A 258 55.10 -9.95 43.32
C GLU A 258 55.35 -9.33 44.70
N GLU A 259 54.31 -8.84 45.38
CA GLU A 259 54.41 -8.22 46.70
C GLU A 259 54.41 -9.24 47.85
N ALA A 260 53.63 -10.32 47.73
CA ALA A 260 53.53 -11.39 48.72
C ALA A 260 54.89 -12.01 49.14
N PRO A 261 55.77 -12.47 48.22
CA PRO A 261 57.09 -12.98 48.58
C PRO A 261 57.98 -11.91 49.22
N LYS A 262 57.88 -10.64 48.81
CA LYS A 262 58.64 -9.55 49.45
C LYS A 262 58.20 -9.35 50.90
N ALA A 263 56.89 -9.38 51.15
CA ALA A 263 56.34 -9.29 52.51
C ALA A 263 56.71 -10.53 53.35
N HIS A 264 56.70 -11.73 52.76
CA HIS A 264 57.09 -12.96 53.45
C HIS A 264 58.60 -12.97 53.79
N GLN A 265 59.45 -12.53 52.86
CA GLN A 265 60.90 -12.37 53.10
C GLN A 265 61.18 -11.37 54.22
N LEU A 266 60.48 -10.23 54.23
CA LEU A 266 60.54 -9.28 55.34
C LEU A 266 60.15 -9.95 56.66
N TRP A 267 59.04 -10.69 56.68
CA TRP A 267 58.56 -11.37 57.88
C TRP A 267 59.58 -12.39 58.41
N LEU A 268 60.11 -13.27 57.55
CA LEU A 268 61.15 -14.24 57.92
C LEU A 268 62.40 -13.54 58.47
N SER A 269 62.83 -12.44 57.86
CA SER A 269 64.00 -11.68 58.32
C SER A 269 63.78 -11.03 59.69
N VAL A 270 62.57 -10.52 59.96
CA VAL A 270 62.19 -9.93 61.26
C VAL A 270 62.01 -11.03 62.32
N GLU A 271 61.45 -12.18 61.94
CA GLU A 271 61.31 -13.32 62.84
C GLU A 271 62.68 -13.90 63.21
N ALA A 272 63.60 -14.03 62.24
CA ALA A 272 64.99 -14.41 62.50
C ALA A 272 65.67 -13.43 63.47
N LEU A 273 65.47 -12.11 63.29
CA LEU A 273 65.95 -11.11 64.25
C LEU A 273 65.34 -11.31 65.64
N ASN A 274 64.02 -11.53 65.74
CA ASN A 274 63.35 -11.78 67.01
C ASN A 274 63.87 -13.07 67.69
N TYR A 275 64.11 -14.13 66.92
CA TYR A 275 64.76 -15.34 67.41
C TYR A 275 66.15 -15.04 67.96
N THR A 276 67.00 -14.30 67.23
CA THR A 276 68.33 -13.94 67.74
C THR A 276 68.26 -13.18 69.06
N LEU A 277 67.29 -12.25 69.20
CA LEU A 277 67.07 -11.51 70.45
C LEU A 277 66.60 -12.39 71.62
N ARG A 278 65.88 -13.49 71.32
CA ARG A 278 65.34 -14.41 72.35
C ARG A 278 66.34 -15.49 72.76
N THR A 279 67.28 -15.88 71.92
CA THR A 279 68.24 -16.98 72.19
C THR A 279 69.44 -16.58 73.06
N ALA A 280 69.44 -15.40 73.67
CA ALA A 280 70.52 -14.95 74.54
C ALA A 280 70.65 -15.79 75.82
N ALA A 281 71.89 -16.18 76.15
CA ALA A 281 72.21 -16.85 77.43
C ALA A 281 71.99 -15.89 78.62
N LEU A 282 71.67 -16.43 79.79
CA LEU A 282 71.20 -15.65 80.96
C LEU A 282 72.14 -14.51 81.41
N ASN A 283 73.43 -14.58 81.12
CA ASN A 283 74.44 -13.65 81.63
C ASN A 283 75.30 -12.98 80.55
N ASP A 284 75.19 -13.42 79.30
CA ASP A 284 76.00 -12.91 78.18
C ASP A 284 75.14 -12.02 77.27
N PRO A 285 75.73 -10.99 76.63
CA PRO A 285 75.03 -10.25 75.60
C PRO A 285 74.61 -11.18 74.45
N THR A 286 73.52 -10.82 73.77
CA THR A 286 73.11 -11.51 72.53
C THR A 286 74.26 -11.50 71.51
N GLU A 287 74.26 -12.46 70.59
CA GLU A 287 75.12 -12.43 69.40
C GLU A 287 75.04 -11.08 68.67
N ARG A 288 76.09 -10.75 67.91
CA ARG A 288 76.17 -9.46 67.19
C ARG A 288 75.00 -9.35 66.21
N LEU A 289 74.15 -8.34 66.41
CA LEU A 289 72.96 -8.07 65.60
C LEU A 289 73.29 -7.60 64.18
N GLU A 290 74.56 -7.28 63.92
CA GLU A 290 75.05 -6.84 62.62
C GLU A 290 74.70 -7.82 61.49
N GLY A 291 74.88 -9.13 61.69
CA GLY A 291 74.60 -10.13 60.65
C GLY A 291 73.10 -10.23 60.30
N ALA A 292 72.22 -10.19 61.31
CA ALA A 292 70.77 -10.22 61.10
C ALA A 292 70.25 -8.93 60.44
N VAL A 293 70.81 -7.77 60.80
CA VAL A 293 70.45 -6.47 60.21
C VAL A 293 71.00 -6.33 58.78
N GLN A 294 72.18 -6.88 58.50
CA GLN A 294 72.70 -6.99 57.13
C GLN A 294 71.81 -7.91 56.29
N ALA A 295 71.36 -9.05 56.84
CA ALA A 295 70.39 -9.92 56.16
C ALA A 295 69.05 -9.22 55.85
N ILE A 296 68.56 -8.33 56.73
CA ILE A 296 67.37 -7.50 56.47
C ILE A 296 67.64 -6.48 55.35
N LYS A 297 68.83 -5.86 55.32
CA LYS A 297 69.22 -4.91 54.25
C LYS A 297 69.37 -5.60 52.90
N GLU A 298 69.99 -6.78 52.88
CA GLU A 298 70.27 -7.56 51.67
C GLU A 298 69.00 -8.19 51.11
N SER A 299 68.15 -8.77 51.97
CA SER A 299 66.87 -9.36 51.55
C SER A 299 65.88 -8.31 51.04
N CYS A 300 65.92 -7.09 51.58
CA CYS A 300 64.88 -6.08 51.35
C CYS A 300 65.41 -4.68 51.02
N ALA A 301 66.29 -4.57 50.03
CA ALA A 301 66.91 -3.31 49.61
C ALA A 301 65.92 -2.22 49.15
N LYS A 302 64.71 -2.60 48.70
CA LYS A 302 63.69 -1.68 48.14
C LYS A 302 62.64 -1.23 49.15
N ASN A 303 62.53 -1.87 50.30
CA ASN A 303 61.45 -1.61 51.25
C ASN A 303 61.84 -0.49 52.21
N GLY A 304 61.11 0.64 52.18
CA GLY A 304 61.37 1.79 53.04
C GLY A 304 61.35 1.48 54.54
N PHE A 305 60.54 0.49 54.94
CA PHE A 305 60.48 0.01 56.32
C PHE A 305 61.77 -0.70 56.77
N ALA A 306 62.38 -1.54 55.93
CA ALA A 306 63.64 -2.21 56.25
C ALA A 306 64.79 -1.22 56.39
N LEU A 307 64.81 -0.18 55.55
CA LEU A 307 65.76 0.92 55.63
C LEU A 307 65.55 1.74 56.91
N ALA A 308 64.30 2.10 57.24
CA ALA A 308 63.97 2.83 58.46
C ALA A 308 64.37 2.05 59.73
N LEU A 309 64.06 0.75 59.78
CA LEU A 309 64.48 -0.14 60.87
C LEU A 309 66.00 -0.21 61.01
N ALA A 310 66.71 -0.36 59.89
CA ALA A 310 68.15 -0.43 59.91
C ALA A 310 68.82 0.89 60.34
N THR A 311 68.18 2.04 60.09
CA THR A 311 68.66 3.35 60.59
C THR A 311 68.30 3.63 62.04
N ALA A 312 67.23 3.02 62.56
CA ALA A 312 66.78 3.23 63.94
C ALA A 312 67.66 2.52 64.97
N LEU A 313 68.40 1.47 64.58
CA LEU A 313 69.28 0.73 65.48
C LEU A 313 70.62 1.44 65.67
N SER A 314 71.03 1.66 66.92
CA SER A 314 72.31 2.31 67.25
C SER A 314 73.52 1.41 66.91
N SER A 315 74.65 2.03 66.52
CA SER A 315 75.89 1.30 66.18
C SER A 315 76.44 0.48 67.34
N GLU A 316 76.22 0.93 68.58
CA GLU A 316 76.60 0.19 69.79
C GLU A 316 75.82 -1.14 69.91
N SER A 317 74.53 -1.14 69.57
CA SER A 317 73.66 -2.33 69.60
C SER A 317 74.05 -3.36 68.54
N LEU A 318 74.56 -2.89 67.40
CA LEU A 318 75.05 -3.76 66.32
C LEU A 318 76.34 -4.49 66.71
N SER A 319 77.28 -3.78 67.36
CA SER A 319 78.59 -4.34 67.71
C SER A 319 78.60 -5.17 69.00
N ARG A 320 77.82 -4.75 70.01
CA ARG A 320 77.85 -5.35 71.36
C ARG A 320 76.75 -6.40 71.55
N GLY A 321 75.68 -6.33 70.76
CA GLY A 321 74.45 -7.07 71.03
C GLY A 321 73.64 -6.42 72.16
N VAL A 322 72.36 -6.77 72.24
CA VAL A 322 71.44 -6.26 73.28
C VAL A 322 71.27 -7.32 74.37
N TYR A 323 71.11 -6.90 75.62
CA TYR A 323 70.78 -7.81 76.72
C TYR A 323 69.29 -8.11 76.71
N SER A 324 68.90 -9.39 76.83
CA SER A 324 67.50 -9.76 76.99
C SER A 324 66.95 -9.21 78.31
N GLU A 325 65.65 -8.93 78.37
CA GLU A 325 64.99 -8.43 79.58
C GLU A 325 65.31 -9.31 80.80
N ALA A 326 65.19 -10.63 80.65
CA ALA A 326 65.52 -11.59 81.71
C ALA A 326 66.98 -11.48 82.20
N SER A 327 67.94 -11.26 81.29
CA SER A 327 69.35 -11.06 81.66
C SER A 327 69.58 -9.74 82.38
N LEU A 328 68.91 -8.65 81.96
CA LEU A 328 68.96 -7.35 82.65
C LEU A 328 68.38 -7.44 84.06
N HIS A 329 67.27 -8.15 84.24
CA HIS A 329 66.69 -8.43 85.54
C HIS A 329 67.68 -9.17 86.46
N ALA A 330 68.28 -10.25 85.97
CA ALA A 330 69.24 -11.05 86.75
C ALA A 330 70.47 -10.21 87.15
N ARG A 331 71.06 -9.46 86.21
CA ARG A 331 72.19 -8.56 86.47
C ARG A 331 71.82 -7.45 87.46
N PHE A 332 70.64 -6.85 87.33
CA PHE A 332 70.18 -5.82 88.26
C PHE A 332 70.11 -6.32 89.69
N TYR A 333 69.64 -7.54 89.94
CA TYR A 333 69.58 -8.08 91.31
C TYR A 333 70.96 -8.24 91.94
N VAL A 334 71.98 -8.60 91.14
CA VAL A 334 73.38 -8.66 91.59
C VAL A 334 73.92 -7.27 91.89
N ILE A 335 73.74 -6.32 90.95
CA ILE A 335 74.16 -4.91 91.11
C ILE A 335 73.46 -4.28 92.31
N ARG A 336 72.16 -4.53 92.51
CA ARG A 336 71.40 -4.03 93.66
C ARG A 336 71.99 -4.52 94.98
N GLN A 337 72.45 -5.77 95.06
CA GLN A 337 73.11 -6.28 96.27
C GLN A 337 74.46 -5.60 96.50
N LEU A 338 75.26 -5.40 95.45
CA LEU A 338 76.56 -4.74 95.53
C LEU A 338 76.42 -3.24 95.86
N ALA A 339 75.54 -2.54 95.15
CA ALA A 339 75.24 -1.13 95.38
C ALA A 339 74.72 -0.89 96.81
N ARG A 340 73.89 -1.78 97.38
CA ARG A 340 73.47 -1.69 98.79
C ARG A 340 74.63 -1.84 99.78
N ARG A 341 75.64 -2.65 99.46
CA ARG A 341 76.84 -2.81 100.31
C ARG A 341 77.71 -1.56 100.27
N VAL A 342 77.75 -0.87 99.14
CA VAL A 342 78.61 0.29 98.86
C VAL A 342 77.90 1.65 99.09
N ALA A 343 76.57 1.65 99.26
CA ALA A 343 75.70 2.84 99.33
C ALA A 343 76.00 3.86 100.44
N LEU A 344 76.75 3.48 101.49
CA LEU A 344 77.12 4.37 102.61
C LEU A 344 78.59 4.85 102.53
N ILE A 345 79.30 4.49 101.46
CA ILE A 345 80.66 4.93 101.19
C ILE A 345 80.56 6.24 100.39
N ASP A 346 80.67 7.37 101.09
CA ASP A 346 80.78 8.70 100.47
C ASP A 346 82.24 8.93 100.04
N GLU A 347 82.44 9.64 98.92
CA GLU A 347 83.74 9.80 98.20
C GLU A 347 84.89 10.42 99.04
N THR A 348 84.68 10.80 100.30
CA THR A 348 85.66 11.50 101.13
C THR A 348 85.96 10.86 102.49
N ARG A 349 85.35 9.71 102.87
CA ARG A 349 85.60 9.07 104.18
C ARG A 349 85.71 7.54 104.11
N ASN A 350 86.94 7.04 103.99
CA ASN A 350 87.26 5.61 104.09
C ASN A 350 87.50 5.20 105.55
N SER A 351 86.44 4.89 106.29
CA SER A 351 86.59 4.15 107.56
C SER A 351 86.02 2.73 107.40
N LEU A 352 86.88 1.72 107.53
CA LEU A 352 86.54 0.30 107.44
C LEU A 352 85.39 -0.13 108.40
N TYR A 353 85.10 0.67 109.43
CA TYR A 353 84.07 0.41 110.44
C TYR A 353 82.63 0.72 110.02
N GLN A 354 82.38 1.28 108.83
CA GLN A 354 81.01 1.60 108.37
C GLN A 354 80.29 0.42 107.69
N LEU A 355 81.02 -0.64 107.32
CA LEU A 355 80.49 -1.83 106.64
C LEU A 355 79.41 -2.62 107.42
N PRO A 356 79.46 -2.79 108.75
CA PRO A 356 78.38 -3.49 109.47
C PRO A 356 77.11 -2.64 109.66
N CYS A 357 77.16 -1.31 109.54
CA CYS A 357 76.00 -0.44 109.77
C CYS A 357 75.04 -0.38 108.56
N SER A 358 75.54 -0.64 107.35
CA SER A 358 74.75 -0.61 106.11
C SER A 358 73.74 -1.75 106.00
N LEU A 359 74.06 -2.94 106.53
CA LEU A 359 73.21 -4.13 106.48
C LEU A 359 71.88 -4.00 107.26
N ARG A 360 71.82 -3.14 108.30
CA ARG A 360 70.62 -3.05 109.16
C ARG A 360 69.53 -2.12 108.60
N ARG A 361 69.87 -1.16 107.74
CA ARG A 361 68.92 -0.17 107.20
C ARG A 361 68.18 -0.63 105.94
N SER A 362 68.56 -1.77 105.36
CA SER A 362 68.15 -2.17 104.00
C SER A 362 66.81 -2.92 103.86
N ARG A 363 65.92 -2.88 104.86
CA ARG A 363 64.67 -3.69 104.90
C ARG A 363 63.36 -2.88 104.89
N ARG A 364 63.32 -1.68 104.30
CA ARG A 364 62.07 -0.91 104.17
C ARG A 364 61.46 -1.05 102.76
N PRO A 365 60.15 -1.33 102.65
CA PRO A 365 59.43 -1.25 101.37
C PRO A 365 59.33 0.22 100.90
N PRO A 366 59.23 0.46 99.59
CA PRO A 366 59.19 1.82 99.04
C PRO A 366 57.91 2.57 99.46
N PRO A 367 57.99 3.87 99.81
CA PRO A 367 56.81 4.71 100.06
C PRO A 367 56.09 5.07 98.74
N ALA A 368 54.85 5.58 98.80
CA ALA A 368 54.04 5.80 97.59
C ALA A 368 54.32 7.13 96.85
N LYS A 369 55.12 8.06 97.39
CA LYS A 369 55.41 9.38 96.77
C LYS A 369 56.86 9.79 97.02
N LEU A 370 57.53 10.24 95.95
CA LEU A 370 58.91 10.77 95.98
C LEU A 370 58.86 12.31 96.09
N SER A 371 59.47 12.87 97.13
CA SER A 371 59.84 14.29 97.23
C SER A 371 61.28 14.47 96.74
N ALA A 372 61.57 15.57 96.04
CA ALA A 372 62.89 15.84 95.45
C ALA A 372 64.03 15.95 96.49
N GLU A 373 63.69 16.14 97.76
CA GLU A 373 64.64 16.45 98.84
C GLU A 373 65.09 15.20 99.62
N ASP A 374 64.43 14.04 99.47
CA ASP A 374 64.73 12.81 100.22
C ASP A 374 65.24 11.65 99.32
N LEU A 375 66.14 11.95 98.38
CA LEU A 375 66.77 10.94 97.49
C LEU A 375 67.87 10.16 98.23
N ASP A 376 67.45 9.14 98.97
CA ASP A 376 68.35 8.13 99.55
C ASP A 376 68.64 7.02 98.52
N THR A 377 69.89 6.56 98.44
CA THR A 377 70.36 5.53 97.49
C THR A 377 69.56 4.23 97.64
N PHE A 378 69.14 3.90 98.86
CA PHE A 378 68.30 2.73 99.14
C PHE A 378 66.88 2.86 98.56
N LYS A 379 66.29 4.05 98.57
CA LYS A 379 64.95 4.30 98.01
C LYS A 379 65.00 4.21 96.48
N LEU A 380 66.01 4.81 95.86
CA LEU A 380 66.23 4.73 94.41
C LEU A 380 66.34 3.28 93.94
N LEU A 381 67.12 2.44 94.65
CA LEU A 381 67.23 1.02 94.33
C LEU A 381 65.94 0.22 94.55
N SER A 382 65.08 0.62 95.51
CA SER A 382 63.77 -0.02 95.68
C SER A 382 62.77 0.37 94.59
N TYR A 383 62.79 1.63 94.13
CA TYR A 383 61.94 2.05 93.01
C TYR A 383 62.41 1.47 91.68
N ALA A 384 63.72 1.39 91.46
CA ALA A 384 64.28 0.71 90.29
C ALA A 384 63.85 -0.77 90.25
N ALA A 385 63.84 -1.47 91.40
CA ALA A 385 63.34 -2.84 91.47
C ALA A 385 61.84 -2.93 91.15
N TYR A 386 61.04 -1.99 91.65
CA TYR A 386 59.61 -1.91 91.38
C TYR A 386 59.31 -1.63 89.89
N SER A 387 60.02 -0.69 89.25
CA SER A 387 59.84 -0.41 87.81
C SER A 387 60.25 -1.59 86.94
N LEU A 388 61.25 -2.37 87.36
CA LEU A 388 61.61 -3.60 86.67
C LEU A 388 60.52 -4.65 86.79
N GLU A 389 59.97 -4.89 87.99
CA GLU A 389 58.85 -5.83 88.18
C GLU A 389 57.60 -5.47 87.34
N HIS A 390 57.45 -4.20 86.98
CA HIS A 390 56.39 -3.70 86.09
C HIS A 390 56.77 -3.63 84.60
N GLY A 391 57.99 -3.99 84.22
CA GLY A 391 58.45 -4.01 82.82
C GLY A 391 58.94 -2.66 82.27
N ASP A 392 58.96 -1.61 83.08
CA ASP A 392 59.39 -0.26 82.67
C ASP A 392 60.91 -0.10 82.79
N LEU A 393 61.65 -0.68 81.85
CA LEU A 393 63.12 -0.67 81.83
C LEU A 393 63.70 0.75 81.73
N GLU A 394 63.06 1.67 81.01
CA GLU A 394 63.54 3.04 80.84
C GLU A 394 63.50 3.84 82.15
N LEU A 395 62.44 3.68 82.93
CA LEU A 395 62.31 4.33 84.23
C LEU A 395 63.31 3.73 85.22
N ALA A 396 63.48 2.40 85.20
CA ALA A 396 64.49 1.73 86.00
C ALA A 396 65.90 2.26 85.71
N ALA A 397 66.27 2.39 84.43
CA ALA A 397 67.56 2.93 84.02
C ALA A 397 67.75 4.39 84.49
N LYS A 398 66.71 5.22 84.40
CA LYS A 398 66.75 6.61 84.91
C LYS A 398 67.03 6.65 86.41
N PHE A 399 66.41 5.78 87.23
CA PHE A 399 66.65 5.73 88.67
C PHE A 399 68.05 5.22 89.03
N ILE A 400 68.58 4.25 88.29
CA ILE A 400 69.94 3.74 88.49
C ILE A 400 70.98 4.80 88.12
N ASN A 401 70.75 5.55 87.03
CA ASN A 401 71.64 6.63 86.60
C ASN A 401 71.69 7.82 87.57
N GLN A 402 70.69 7.97 88.44
CA GLN A 402 70.62 9.02 89.46
C GLN A 402 71.39 8.68 90.75
N LEU A 403 71.94 7.46 90.88
CA LEU A 403 72.79 7.08 92.01
C LEU A 403 74.05 7.96 92.09
N LYS A 404 74.56 8.19 93.30
CA LYS A 404 75.73 9.04 93.59
C LYS A 404 76.85 8.25 94.27
N GLY A 405 78.09 8.73 94.13
CA GLY A 405 79.28 8.14 94.76
C GLY A 405 79.68 6.78 94.18
N GLU A 406 80.32 5.95 95.01
CA GLU A 406 80.84 4.63 94.61
C GLU A 406 79.74 3.66 94.14
N SER A 407 78.49 3.86 94.59
CA SER A 407 77.34 3.08 94.10
C SER A 407 77.03 3.30 92.62
N ARG A 408 77.37 4.49 92.07
CA ARG A 408 77.24 4.80 90.64
C ARG A 408 78.30 4.10 89.81
N ARG A 409 79.53 3.96 90.34
CA ARG A 409 80.62 3.27 89.63
C ARG A 409 80.29 1.80 89.42
N VAL A 410 79.76 1.14 90.44
CA VAL A 410 79.29 -0.26 90.35
C VAL A 410 78.13 -0.43 89.38
N ALA A 411 77.33 0.62 89.17
CA ALA A 411 76.20 0.59 88.24
C ALA A 411 76.55 0.95 86.79
N GLN A 412 77.78 1.41 86.53
CA GLN A 412 78.27 1.71 85.18
C GLN A 412 78.81 0.47 84.44
N ASP A 413 79.04 -0.63 85.16
CA ASP A 413 79.38 -1.96 84.63
C ASP A 413 78.15 -2.71 84.06
#